data_AF-A0ABD3MT07-F1
#
_entry.id   AF-A0ABD3MT07-F1
#
_cell.length_a   1.000
_cell.length_b   1.000
_cell.length_c   1.000
_cell.angle_alpha   90.00
_cell.angle_beta   90.00
_cell.angle_gamma   90.00
#
_symmetry.space_group_name_H-M   'P 1'
#
loop_
_entity.id
_entity.type
_entity.pdbx_description
1 polymer ?
#
loop_
_entity_poly.entity_id
_entity_poly.type
_entity_poly.pdbx_seq_one_letter_code
_entity_poly.pdbx_strand_id
1 'polypeptide(L)'
;MSKPSPPSSPRRQASPVLEVGGLTAFPRELHMDILTFLRATDLSALQRTCTCFNQRDLVNAVVEYAADEVYGSDLTKGFDSPIVGGEVKSVAVVSKKGGKKSVSEDDSELKLSATGVETAVPSEATRPVYTYEMLRNMEMLVVARVLSRPEPPIHERSTCFYVSKSWCKAALRWLEVQEEERREKFERQRAAEEAKAAAAAAVVSPKGKKNARHTGSSGKKKVSRKELKEQRARERRNSDAMPPWSNINDDIMCEHGDLKHCSGKSARARRRTMDKKAWKVLKKLYPDSVQIEAGVGVSGCLMCAAESEAAKKAEADKKEEAKAERKKPLVCPLVRGFYSRGNKGYPVASIDPLHDVNIKDEDDFISTMLREGTHCQCPLEPGVYWTLPRSWCKNWRKYLKTGEGALPPPPDGSEMLCDAHNLPLVPPHLEAFLSGEFSTLYGSPVLNASTIEVESVARMPTAPLHSSAVSDAETLQALRAAGLSEVEVHSQRVAMVQLEEERQRAHAARFERQISSNEQDRAATNEQLDRENKVVVEILTDEEVGALEKWWPHVNIMYGIRFAVIETDSARREILWHTPPCRECDPSSRADTKFHMRSRLAQRGFH
;
A
#
# COMPACT_ATOMS: atom_id res chain seq x y z
N MET A 1 6.05 36.83 -91.12
CA MET A 1 6.32 37.40 -89.78
C MET A 1 7.02 36.35 -88.93
N SER A 2 8.34 36.45 -88.85
CA SER A 2 9.22 35.46 -88.20
C SER A 2 9.45 35.86 -86.75
N LYS A 3 9.17 34.95 -85.81
CA LYS A 3 9.34 35.17 -84.36
C LYS A 3 10.83 35.30 -84.01
N PRO A 4 11.24 36.25 -83.16
CA PRO A 4 12.62 36.38 -82.71
C PRO A 4 12.96 35.30 -81.67
N SER A 5 14.20 34.81 -81.75
CA SER A 5 14.79 33.81 -80.85
C SER A 5 14.97 34.36 -79.43
N PRO A 6 14.86 33.51 -78.39
CA PRO A 6 15.07 33.94 -77.01
C PRO A 6 16.56 34.21 -76.71
N PRO A 7 16.87 35.12 -75.77
CA PRO A 7 18.24 35.45 -75.41
C PRO A 7 18.92 34.29 -74.68
N SER A 8 20.17 34.00 -75.09
CA SER A 8 21.05 33.02 -74.46
C SER A 8 21.29 33.34 -72.98
N SER A 9 20.96 32.40 -72.11
CA SER A 9 21.20 32.52 -70.66
C SER A 9 22.69 32.70 -70.34
N PRO A 10 23.05 33.53 -69.36
CA PRO A 10 24.44 33.73 -68.96
C PRO A 10 25.02 32.42 -68.42
N ARG A 11 26.15 32.00 -69.01
CA ARG A 11 26.95 30.85 -68.62
C ARG A 11 27.39 31.05 -67.17
N ARG A 12 26.76 30.34 -66.22
CA ARG A 12 27.18 30.27 -64.81
C ARG A 12 28.66 29.87 -64.79
N GLN A 13 29.53 30.80 -64.39
CA GLN A 13 30.88 30.45 -63.97
C GLN A 13 30.72 29.52 -62.77
N ALA A 14 31.27 28.30 -62.88
CA ALA A 14 31.32 27.37 -61.77
C ALA A 14 32.10 28.04 -60.65
N SER A 15 31.43 28.40 -59.56
CA SER A 15 32.09 28.77 -58.32
C SER A 15 33.08 27.65 -57.97
N PRO A 16 34.31 27.96 -57.53
CA PRO A 16 35.24 26.93 -57.09
C PRO A 16 34.50 26.07 -56.06
N VAL A 17 34.47 24.76 -56.31
CA VAL A 17 34.02 23.79 -55.30
C VAL A 17 34.96 24.03 -54.12
N LEU A 18 34.47 24.75 -53.12
CA LEU A 18 35.11 24.76 -51.81
C LEU A 18 35.16 23.29 -51.44
N GLU A 19 36.34 22.69 -51.44
CA GLU A 19 36.56 21.44 -50.74
C GLU A 19 36.08 21.72 -49.32
N VAL A 20 34.87 21.25 -49.01
CA VAL A 20 34.34 21.29 -47.66
C VAL A 20 35.25 20.34 -46.92
N GLY A 21 36.32 20.88 -46.33
CA GLY A 21 37.15 20.16 -45.41
C GLY A 21 36.20 19.51 -44.41
N GLY A 22 36.20 18.18 -44.35
CA GLY A 22 35.33 17.45 -43.44
C GLY A 22 35.60 17.86 -42.00
N LEU A 23 34.91 17.25 -41.03
CA LEU A 23 35.10 17.53 -39.59
C LEU A 23 36.58 17.55 -39.15
N THR A 24 37.48 16.86 -39.85
CA THR A 24 38.93 16.86 -39.59
C THR A 24 39.67 18.15 -39.94
N ALA A 25 39.05 19.07 -40.70
CA ALA A 25 39.65 20.33 -41.12
C ALA A 25 39.44 21.48 -40.11
N PHE A 26 38.65 21.25 -39.05
CA PHE A 26 38.50 22.25 -38.00
C PHE A 26 39.81 22.41 -37.20
N PRO A 27 40.10 23.64 -36.71
CA PRO A 27 41.13 23.87 -35.73
C PRO A 27 40.97 22.97 -34.50
N ARG A 28 42.09 22.63 -33.87
CA ARG A 28 42.14 21.73 -32.70
C ARG A 28 41.26 22.24 -31.56
N GLU A 29 41.15 23.55 -31.40
CA GLU A 29 40.34 24.22 -30.39
C GLU A 29 38.86 23.90 -30.58
N LEU A 30 38.37 23.92 -31.83
CA LEU A 30 36.98 23.53 -32.12
C LEU A 30 36.75 22.03 -31.94
N HIS A 31 37.74 21.17 -32.23
CA HIS A 31 37.62 19.75 -31.87
C HIS A 31 37.51 19.57 -30.37
N MET A 32 38.31 20.28 -29.59
CA MET A 32 38.24 20.24 -28.12
C MET A 32 36.88 20.72 -27.62
N ASP A 33 36.37 21.84 -28.13
CA ASP A 33 35.06 22.35 -27.75
C ASP A 33 33.96 21.33 -28.09
N ILE A 34 33.91 20.83 -29.32
CA ILE A 34 32.89 19.85 -29.74
C ILE A 34 32.97 18.56 -28.92
N LEU A 35 34.18 18.02 -28.73
CA LEU A 35 34.38 16.74 -28.05
C LEU A 35 34.11 16.83 -26.55
N THR A 36 34.30 17.99 -25.93
CA THR A 36 34.00 18.20 -24.50
C THR A 36 32.50 18.36 -24.22
N PHE A 37 31.68 18.63 -25.24
CA PHE A 37 30.22 18.54 -25.15
C PHE A 37 29.69 17.11 -25.29
N LEU A 38 30.49 16.18 -25.80
CA LEU A 38 30.08 14.78 -25.97
C LEU A 38 30.44 13.96 -24.72
N ARG A 39 29.52 13.08 -24.31
CA ARG A 39 29.79 12.14 -23.21
C ARG A 39 30.75 11.05 -23.67
N ALA A 40 31.39 10.36 -22.73
CA ALA A 40 32.29 9.27 -23.08
C ALA A 40 31.64 8.15 -23.93
N THR A 41 30.33 7.91 -23.77
CA THR A 41 29.58 6.96 -24.61
C THR A 41 29.48 7.43 -26.07
N ASP A 42 29.22 8.73 -26.26
CA ASP A 42 29.04 9.35 -27.56
C ASP A 42 30.40 9.45 -28.28
N LEU A 43 31.45 9.78 -27.54
CA LEU A 43 32.84 9.74 -28.01
C LEU A 43 33.31 8.34 -28.40
N SER A 44 32.91 7.31 -27.65
CA SER A 44 33.19 5.92 -28.00
C SER A 44 32.50 5.48 -29.28
N ALA A 45 31.27 5.95 -29.53
CA ALA A 45 30.58 5.71 -30.79
C ALA A 45 31.28 6.46 -31.95
N LEU A 46 31.66 7.71 -31.70
CA LEU A 46 32.37 8.55 -32.67
C LEU A 46 33.71 7.94 -33.10
N GLN A 47 34.49 7.36 -32.17
CA GLN A 47 35.73 6.64 -32.48
C GLN A 47 35.53 5.43 -33.38
N ARG A 48 34.42 4.71 -33.23
CA ARG A 48 34.10 3.57 -34.09
C ARG A 48 33.76 4.00 -35.51
N THR A 49 33.24 5.22 -35.67
CA THR A 49 32.81 5.75 -36.96
C THR A 49 33.86 6.60 -37.68
N CYS A 50 34.77 7.26 -36.95
CA CYS A 50 35.87 8.04 -37.53
C CYS A 50 37.20 7.79 -36.83
N THR A 51 38.18 7.31 -37.61
CA THR A 51 39.55 7.10 -37.14
C THR A 51 40.26 8.39 -36.75
N CYS A 52 39.76 9.54 -37.20
CA CYS A 52 40.26 10.86 -36.82
C CYS A 52 40.25 11.08 -35.29
N PHE A 53 39.27 10.53 -34.57
CA PHE A 53 39.17 10.63 -33.12
C PHE A 53 39.94 9.54 -32.36
N ASN A 54 40.77 8.76 -33.08
CA ASN A 54 41.75 7.85 -32.47
C ASN A 54 43.13 8.52 -32.32
N GLN A 55 43.27 9.79 -32.68
CA GLN A 55 44.51 10.54 -32.45
C GLN A 55 44.77 10.65 -30.94
N ARG A 56 45.86 10.03 -30.49
CA ARG A 56 46.23 9.96 -29.07
C ARG A 56 46.36 11.34 -28.42
N ASP A 57 46.96 12.30 -29.11
CA ASP A 57 47.17 13.64 -28.57
C ASP A 57 45.85 14.42 -28.40
N LEU A 58 44.86 14.14 -29.23
CA LEU A 58 43.52 14.71 -29.10
C LEU A 58 42.77 14.06 -27.93
N VAL A 59 42.81 12.73 -27.81
CA VAL A 59 42.21 12.01 -26.68
C VAL A 59 42.81 12.47 -25.36
N ASN A 60 44.14 12.58 -25.30
CA ASN A 60 44.85 13.06 -24.11
C ASN A 60 44.41 14.48 -23.75
N ALA A 61 44.38 15.39 -24.72
CA ALA A 61 43.96 16.77 -24.48
C ALA A 61 42.50 16.85 -24.00
N VAL A 62 41.57 16.10 -24.60
CA VAL A 62 40.16 16.07 -24.17
C VAL A 62 40.03 15.57 -22.73
N VAL A 63 40.77 14.52 -22.37
CA VAL A 63 40.73 13.94 -21.02
C VAL A 63 41.33 14.90 -19.99
N GLU A 64 42.49 15.50 -20.28
CA GLU A 64 43.14 16.50 -19.41
C GLU A 64 42.24 17.73 -19.22
N TYR A 65 41.69 18.27 -20.30
CA TYR A 65 40.77 19.40 -20.24
C TYR A 65 39.51 19.07 -19.42
N ALA A 66 38.93 17.88 -19.62
CA ALA A 66 37.78 17.46 -18.84
C ALA A 66 38.13 17.31 -17.34
N ALA A 67 39.34 16.80 -17.03
CA ALA A 67 39.81 16.62 -15.68
C ALA A 67 40.02 17.95 -14.93
N ASP A 68 40.68 18.90 -15.60
CA ASP A 68 41.14 20.15 -14.99
C ASP A 68 40.08 21.24 -15.06
N GLU A 69 39.45 21.44 -16.21
CA GLU A 69 38.56 22.58 -16.48
C GLU A 69 37.07 22.23 -16.31
N VAL A 70 36.65 21.03 -16.72
CA VAL A 70 35.21 20.67 -16.73
C VAL A 70 34.73 20.23 -15.35
N TYR A 71 35.43 19.27 -14.73
CA TYR A 71 35.01 18.66 -13.46
C TYR A 71 35.80 19.16 -12.25
N GLY A 72 37.06 19.53 -12.43
CA GLY A 72 37.97 19.94 -11.37
C GLY A 72 38.70 18.76 -10.73
N SER A 73 39.95 19.01 -10.33
CA SER A 73 40.88 17.99 -9.84
C SER A 73 40.44 17.29 -8.55
N ASP A 74 39.62 17.95 -7.71
CA ASP A 74 39.05 17.35 -6.50
C ASP A 74 38.10 16.19 -6.82
N LEU A 75 37.33 16.31 -7.91
CA LEU A 75 36.37 15.30 -8.34
C LEU A 75 37.00 14.24 -9.25
N THR A 76 38.16 14.51 -9.85
CA THR A 76 38.77 13.62 -10.84
C THR A 76 40.00 12.88 -10.33
N LYS A 77 40.69 13.35 -9.27
CA LYS A 77 41.91 12.70 -8.73
C LYS A 77 41.80 11.17 -8.64
N GLY A 78 42.70 10.43 -9.28
CA GLY A 78 42.71 8.96 -9.25
C GLY A 78 41.84 8.27 -10.29
N PHE A 79 41.28 8.98 -11.27
CA PHE A 79 40.61 8.38 -12.44
C PHE A 79 41.56 7.57 -13.34
N ASP A 80 42.83 7.94 -13.30
CA ASP A 80 43.98 7.36 -14.01
C ASP A 80 44.50 6.08 -13.32
N SER A 81 44.20 5.92 -12.03
CA SER A 81 44.45 4.71 -11.28
C SER A 81 43.28 3.74 -11.47
N PRO A 82 43.51 2.44 -11.74
CA PRO A 82 42.43 1.46 -11.69
C PRO A 82 41.86 1.48 -10.27
N ILE A 83 40.60 1.89 -10.16
CA ILE A 83 39.88 2.09 -8.88
C ILE A 83 39.97 0.83 -7.99
N VAL A 84 40.19 -0.35 -8.59
CA VAL A 84 40.47 -1.59 -7.88
C VAL A 84 41.67 -2.31 -8.52
N GLY A 85 42.77 -2.38 -7.76
CA GLY A 85 43.75 -3.46 -7.90
C GLY A 85 45.04 -3.13 -8.65
N GLY A 86 45.98 -2.52 -7.92
CA GLY A 86 47.41 -2.66 -8.20
C GLY A 86 47.99 -1.64 -9.18
N GLU A 87 49.27 -1.35 -8.95
CA GLU A 87 50.13 -0.55 -9.83
C GLU A 87 50.02 -1.08 -11.26
N VAL A 88 49.36 -0.30 -12.14
CA VAL A 88 49.44 -0.56 -13.58
C VAL A 88 50.89 -0.27 -13.93
N LYS A 89 51.69 -1.32 -14.12
CA LYS A 89 52.94 -1.18 -14.86
C LYS A 89 52.54 -0.54 -16.18
N SER A 90 52.84 0.75 -16.32
CA SER A 90 52.65 1.47 -17.56
C SER A 90 53.20 0.56 -18.65
N VAL A 91 52.38 0.25 -19.65
CA VAL A 91 52.79 -0.56 -20.79
C VAL A 91 53.79 0.31 -21.54
N ALA A 92 55.02 0.34 -21.06
CA ALA A 92 56.17 0.72 -21.84
C ALA A 92 56.13 -0.25 -23.02
N VAL A 93 55.79 0.28 -24.20
CA VAL A 93 55.85 -0.45 -25.45
C VAL A 93 57.32 -0.83 -25.63
N VAL A 94 57.72 -1.98 -25.08
CA VAL A 94 59.03 -2.57 -25.31
C VAL A 94 59.03 -2.99 -26.77
N SER A 95 59.45 -2.07 -27.63
CA SER A 95 59.83 -2.36 -28.99
C SER A 95 60.92 -3.41 -28.93
N LYS A 96 60.54 -4.66 -29.17
CA LYS A 96 61.41 -5.84 -29.10
C LYS A 96 62.39 -5.78 -30.27
N LYS A 97 63.43 -4.95 -30.16
CA LYS A 97 64.56 -4.95 -31.09
C LYS A 97 65.49 -6.09 -30.64
N GLY A 98 65.39 -7.21 -31.35
CA GLY A 98 66.27 -8.35 -31.17
C GLY A 98 67.73 -7.93 -31.38
N GLY A 99 68.50 -7.97 -30.29
CA GLY A 99 69.95 -7.75 -30.30
C GLY A 99 70.58 -8.68 -29.27
N LYS A 100 70.94 -9.87 -29.72
CA LYS A 100 71.66 -10.88 -28.94
C LYS A 100 73.11 -10.40 -28.83
N LYS A 101 73.56 -9.96 -27.65
CA LYS A 101 74.99 -9.83 -27.36
C LYS A 101 75.28 -10.26 -25.93
N SER A 102 76.22 -11.20 -25.85
CA SER A 102 76.69 -11.92 -24.68
C SER A 102 77.49 -11.04 -23.72
N VAL A 103 77.43 -11.48 -22.47
CA VAL A 103 78.06 -10.99 -21.25
C VAL A 103 79.59 -11.04 -21.30
N SER A 104 80.23 -10.01 -20.73
CA SER A 104 81.46 -10.15 -19.94
C SER A 104 81.34 -9.23 -18.73
N GLU A 105 81.48 -9.83 -17.55
CA GLU A 105 81.59 -9.20 -16.23
C GLU A 105 82.92 -8.45 -16.11
N ASP A 106 82.92 -7.27 -15.48
CA ASP A 106 84.06 -6.83 -14.68
C ASP A 106 83.65 -5.75 -13.67
N ASP A 107 84.23 -5.91 -12.48
CA ASP A 107 84.16 -5.08 -11.29
C ASP A 107 84.55 -3.61 -11.53
N SER A 108 83.89 -2.68 -10.84
CA SER A 108 84.57 -1.53 -10.22
C SER A 108 83.64 -0.68 -9.36
N GLU A 109 83.87 -0.81 -8.06
CA GLU A 109 83.55 0.10 -6.99
C GLU A 109 84.15 1.49 -7.25
N LEU A 110 83.36 2.57 -7.21
CA LEU A 110 83.87 3.92 -6.91
C LEU A 110 82.78 4.87 -6.39
N LYS A 111 83.23 5.63 -5.38
CA LYS A 111 82.55 6.59 -4.52
C LYS A 111 82.31 7.96 -5.17
N LEU A 112 81.29 8.64 -4.61
CA LEU A 112 81.16 10.10 -4.35
C LEU A 112 81.18 11.07 -5.54
N SER A 113 80.09 11.82 -5.71
CA SER A 113 80.03 13.23 -5.28
C SER A 113 78.71 13.89 -5.70
N ALA A 114 78.07 14.56 -4.75
CA ALA A 114 77.00 15.50 -4.98
C ALA A 114 77.56 16.79 -5.60
N THR A 115 76.94 17.30 -6.67
CA THR A 115 76.48 18.69 -6.88
C THR A 115 76.15 18.89 -8.36
N GLY A 116 74.88 19.10 -8.66
CA GLY A 116 74.39 19.36 -10.01
C GLY A 116 72.87 19.20 -10.07
N VAL A 117 72.13 20.21 -9.62
CA VAL A 117 70.70 20.34 -9.90
C VAL A 117 70.58 20.79 -11.36
N GLU A 118 70.81 19.86 -12.28
CA GLU A 118 70.27 19.98 -13.62
C GLU A 118 68.80 19.64 -13.52
N THR A 119 67.96 20.62 -13.86
CA THR A 119 66.52 20.44 -14.07
C THR A 119 66.36 19.47 -15.25
N ALA A 120 66.43 18.17 -14.96
CA ALA A 120 66.24 17.12 -15.94
C ALA A 120 64.87 17.33 -16.55
N VAL A 121 64.86 17.81 -17.79
CA VAL A 121 63.66 17.88 -18.63
C VAL A 121 63.06 16.47 -18.59
N PRO A 122 61.85 16.29 -18.03
CA PRO A 122 61.26 14.96 -17.94
C PRO A 122 61.17 14.41 -19.36
N SER A 123 61.90 13.32 -19.61
CA SER A 123 61.97 12.72 -20.94
C SER A 123 60.54 12.48 -21.43
N GLU A 124 60.23 12.86 -22.67
CA GLU A 124 58.91 12.70 -23.31
C GLU A 124 58.31 11.28 -23.22
N ALA A 125 59.12 10.29 -22.82
CA ALA A 125 58.77 8.89 -22.68
C ALA A 125 57.73 8.55 -21.59
N THR A 126 57.35 9.48 -20.69
CA THR A 126 56.40 9.19 -19.60
C THR A 126 55.06 9.93 -19.69
N ARG A 127 54.68 10.50 -20.84
CA ARG A 127 53.33 11.09 -20.96
C ARG A 127 52.25 10.01 -20.80
N PRO A 128 51.24 10.24 -19.92
CA PRO A 128 50.16 9.30 -19.73
C PRO A 128 49.43 9.02 -21.05
N VAL A 129 48.99 7.77 -21.22
CA VAL A 129 48.20 7.34 -22.38
C VAL A 129 46.76 7.31 -21.94
N TYR A 130 45.97 8.32 -22.32
CA TYR A 130 44.55 8.34 -22.01
C TYR A 130 43.72 7.66 -23.11
N THR A 131 42.54 7.18 -22.70
CA THR A 131 41.53 6.58 -23.58
C THR A 131 40.16 7.16 -23.22
N TYR A 132 39.17 7.11 -24.11
CA TYR A 132 37.80 7.50 -23.73
C TYR A 132 37.16 6.55 -22.71
N GLU A 133 37.69 5.34 -22.53
CA GLU A 133 37.33 4.49 -21.39
C GLU A 133 37.77 5.13 -20.07
N MET A 134 38.95 5.77 -20.03
CA MET A 134 39.40 6.54 -18.88
C MET A 134 38.56 7.80 -18.66
N LEU A 135 38.11 8.47 -19.73
CA LEU A 135 37.14 9.57 -19.63
C LEU A 135 35.82 9.10 -19.00
N ARG A 136 35.29 7.96 -19.45
CA ARG A 136 34.10 7.36 -18.86
C ARG A 136 34.30 7.03 -17.39
N ASN A 137 35.45 6.46 -17.03
CA ASN A 137 35.79 6.17 -15.63
C ASN A 137 35.84 7.45 -14.79
N MET A 138 36.37 8.53 -15.35
CA MET A 138 36.39 9.84 -14.71
C MET A 138 34.96 10.38 -14.49
N GLU A 139 34.10 10.37 -15.50
CA GLU A 139 32.68 10.76 -15.37
C GLU A 139 31.97 9.94 -14.27
N MET A 140 32.20 8.63 -14.25
CA MET A 140 31.65 7.74 -13.24
C MET A 140 32.14 8.06 -11.82
N LEU A 141 33.44 8.31 -11.67
CA LEU A 141 34.05 8.72 -10.41
C LEU A 141 33.49 10.05 -9.92
N VAL A 142 33.31 11.01 -10.83
CA VAL A 142 32.69 12.32 -10.54
C VAL A 142 31.26 12.12 -10.02
N VAL A 143 30.43 11.30 -10.69
CA VAL A 143 29.08 10.97 -10.19
C VAL A 143 29.13 10.34 -8.81
N ALA A 144 29.99 9.35 -8.59
CA ALA A 144 30.14 8.67 -7.31
C ALA A 144 30.49 9.65 -6.18
N ARG A 145 31.45 10.55 -6.43
CA ARG A 145 31.88 11.57 -5.45
C ARG A 145 30.80 12.58 -5.17
N VAL A 146 30.13 13.10 -6.20
CA VAL A 146 29.03 14.04 -6.04
C VAL A 146 27.89 13.41 -5.24
N LEU A 147 27.55 12.16 -5.53
CA LEU A 147 26.53 11.41 -4.79
C LEU A 147 26.96 10.99 -3.39
N SER A 148 28.25 10.98 -3.08
CA SER A 148 28.76 10.64 -1.74
C SER A 148 28.87 11.86 -0.82
N ARG A 149 28.71 13.09 -1.33
CA ARG A 149 28.70 14.30 -0.50
C ARG A 149 27.56 14.25 0.53
N PRO A 150 27.80 14.68 1.78
CA PRO A 150 26.74 14.72 2.79
C PRO A 150 25.57 15.62 2.33
N GLU A 151 24.35 15.28 2.73
CA GLU A 151 23.19 16.15 2.44
C GLU A 151 23.40 17.51 3.16
N PRO A 152 23.18 18.64 2.47
CA PRO A 152 23.32 19.95 3.09
C PRO A 152 22.32 20.13 4.25
N PRO A 153 22.68 20.88 5.31
CA PRO A 153 21.81 21.13 6.45
C PRO A 153 20.46 21.77 6.05
N ILE A 154 19.43 21.53 6.87
CA ILE A 154 18.05 21.99 6.59
C ILE A 154 17.96 23.53 6.42
N HIS A 155 18.79 24.29 7.10
CA HIS A 155 18.77 25.76 7.04
C HIS A 155 19.35 26.33 5.74
N GLU A 156 20.11 25.55 4.95
CA GLU A 156 20.71 25.99 3.69
C GLU A 156 19.85 25.66 2.45
N ARG A 157 18.63 25.15 2.67
CA ARG A 157 17.75 24.63 1.61
C ARG A 157 17.38 25.64 0.52
N SER A 158 17.43 26.94 0.80
CA SER A 158 17.21 27.99 -0.19
C SER A 158 18.23 27.96 -1.35
N THR A 159 19.37 27.30 -1.17
CA THR A 159 20.41 27.17 -2.20
C THR A 159 20.58 25.74 -2.73
N CYS A 160 19.73 24.83 -2.28
CA CYS A 160 19.82 23.40 -2.61
C CYS A 160 18.83 23.02 -3.71
N PHE A 161 19.09 21.86 -4.33
CA PHE A 161 18.26 21.26 -5.37
C PHE A 161 17.72 19.91 -4.90
N TYR A 162 16.51 19.56 -5.33
CA TYR A 162 15.98 18.21 -5.17
C TYR A 162 16.49 17.28 -6.27
N VAL A 163 16.88 16.09 -5.83
CA VAL A 163 17.32 14.98 -6.65
C VAL A 163 16.57 13.73 -6.21
N SER A 164 16.27 12.83 -7.14
CA SER A 164 15.68 11.54 -6.81
C SER A 164 16.63 10.66 -5.98
N LYS A 165 16.12 10.15 -4.84
CA LYS A 165 16.82 9.14 -4.04
C LYS A 165 16.88 7.79 -4.76
N SER A 166 15.85 7.44 -5.53
CA SER A 166 15.82 6.16 -6.25
C SER A 166 16.88 6.18 -7.35
N TRP A 167 16.97 7.29 -8.10
CA TRP A 167 18.01 7.51 -9.11
C TRP A 167 19.41 7.48 -8.49
N CYS A 168 19.65 8.19 -7.38
CA CYS A 168 20.94 8.16 -6.69
C CYS A 168 21.37 6.73 -6.33
N LYS A 169 20.43 5.92 -5.79
CA LYS A 169 20.71 4.53 -5.42
C LYS A 169 20.97 3.65 -6.64
N ALA A 170 20.20 3.84 -7.72
CA ALA A 170 20.39 3.12 -8.97
C ALA A 170 21.76 3.43 -9.59
N ALA A 171 22.14 4.72 -9.64
CA ALA A 171 23.43 5.17 -10.14
C ALA A 171 24.61 4.58 -9.35
N LEU A 172 24.54 4.61 -8.00
CA LEU A 172 25.57 4.02 -7.14
C LEU A 172 25.67 2.49 -7.27
N ARG A 173 24.54 1.79 -7.37
CA ARG A 173 24.54 0.34 -7.62
C ARG A 173 25.11 -0.01 -8.98
N TRP A 174 24.74 0.75 -10.01
CA TRP A 174 25.28 0.53 -11.35
C TRP A 174 26.80 0.75 -11.39
N LEU A 175 27.28 1.78 -10.67
CA LEU A 175 28.70 2.02 -10.43
C LEU A 175 29.41 0.83 -9.78
N GLU A 176 28.85 0.30 -8.69
CA GLU A 176 29.38 -0.88 -8.00
C GLU A 176 29.46 -2.09 -8.93
N VAL A 177 28.43 -2.33 -9.75
CA VAL A 177 28.41 -3.43 -10.72
C VAL A 177 29.47 -3.23 -11.81
N GLN A 178 29.64 -2.00 -12.33
CA GLN A 178 30.69 -1.70 -13.31
C GLN A 178 32.11 -1.84 -12.72
N GLU A 179 32.28 -1.54 -11.43
CA GLU A 179 33.53 -1.78 -10.71
C GLU A 179 33.81 -3.28 -10.53
N GLU A 180 32.80 -4.05 -10.14
CA GLU A 180 32.91 -5.50 -10.01
C GLU A 180 33.19 -6.20 -11.34
N GLU A 181 32.50 -5.83 -12.43
CA GLU A 181 32.74 -6.37 -13.77
C GLU A 181 34.18 -6.10 -14.25
N ARG A 182 34.73 -4.91 -13.96
CA ARG A 182 36.12 -4.58 -14.27
C ARG A 182 37.10 -5.40 -13.43
N ARG A 183 36.85 -5.53 -12.13
CA ARG A 183 37.65 -6.37 -11.23
C ARG A 183 37.68 -7.81 -11.73
N GLU A 184 36.53 -8.37 -12.09
CA GLU A 184 36.44 -9.74 -12.65
C GLU A 184 37.20 -9.85 -13.99
N LYS A 185 37.09 -8.86 -14.88
CA LYS A 185 37.83 -8.85 -16.15
C LYS A 185 39.34 -8.84 -15.92
N PHE A 186 39.82 -8.06 -14.96
CA PHE A 186 41.23 -8.00 -14.59
C PHE A 186 41.72 -9.32 -13.98
N GLU A 187 40.96 -9.91 -13.06
CA GLU A 187 41.28 -11.21 -12.47
C GLU A 187 41.32 -12.32 -13.54
N ARG A 188 40.39 -12.32 -14.50
CA ARG A 188 40.39 -13.25 -15.63
C ARG A 188 41.61 -13.06 -16.54
N GLN A 189 42.01 -11.82 -16.80
CA GLN A 189 43.23 -11.54 -17.57
C GLN A 189 44.47 -12.04 -16.85
N ARG A 190 44.60 -11.73 -15.55
CA ARG A 190 45.71 -12.22 -14.72
C ARG A 190 45.76 -13.75 -14.68
N ALA A 191 44.62 -14.41 -14.48
CA ALA A 191 44.54 -15.86 -14.48
C ALA A 191 44.89 -16.46 -15.87
N ALA A 192 44.50 -15.81 -16.96
CA ALA A 192 44.88 -16.22 -18.30
C ALA A 192 46.38 -16.06 -18.57
N GLU A 193 47.00 -14.98 -18.09
CA GLU A 193 48.44 -14.77 -18.16
C GLU A 193 49.22 -15.79 -17.32
N GLU A 194 48.76 -16.07 -16.10
CA GLU A 194 49.34 -17.09 -15.23
C GLU A 194 49.21 -18.49 -15.85
N ALA A 195 48.04 -18.83 -16.40
CA ALA A 195 47.84 -20.08 -17.12
C ALA A 195 48.74 -20.19 -18.37
N LYS A 196 48.92 -19.08 -19.10
CA LYS A 196 49.83 -19.01 -20.25
C LYS A 196 51.30 -19.16 -19.83
N ALA A 197 51.69 -18.56 -18.70
CA ALA A 197 53.03 -18.70 -18.13
C ALA A 197 53.29 -20.13 -17.63
N ALA A 198 52.31 -20.75 -16.96
CA ALA A 198 52.38 -22.15 -16.52
C ALA A 198 52.47 -23.12 -17.71
N ALA A 199 51.68 -22.88 -18.76
CA ALA A 199 51.76 -23.66 -20.00
C ALA A 199 53.12 -23.51 -20.69
N ALA A 200 53.68 -22.30 -20.72
CA ALA A 200 55.02 -22.07 -21.26
C ALA A 200 56.11 -22.78 -20.44
N ALA A 201 55.99 -22.81 -19.11
CA ALA A 201 56.92 -23.53 -18.24
C ALA A 201 56.85 -25.06 -18.42
N ALA A 202 55.64 -25.61 -18.62
CA ALA A 202 55.45 -27.05 -18.85
C ALA A 202 56.09 -27.55 -20.15
N VAL A 203 56.18 -26.71 -21.19
CA VAL A 203 56.79 -27.06 -22.49
C VAL A 203 58.32 -27.19 -22.40
N VAL A 204 58.96 -26.63 -21.37
CA VAL A 204 60.43 -26.63 -21.22
C VAL A 204 60.96 -27.85 -20.44
N SER A 205 60.10 -28.75 -19.94
CA SER A 205 60.57 -29.97 -19.25
C SER A 205 61.22 -30.97 -20.24
N PRO A 206 62.51 -31.32 -20.05
CA PRO A 206 63.27 -32.08 -21.03
C PRO A 206 62.88 -33.57 -21.07
N LYS A 207 62.86 -34.10 -22.31
CA LYS A 207 62.57 -35.48 -22.73
C LYS A 207 63.15 -36.55 -21.79
N GLY A 208 62.34 -37.08 -20.87
CA GLY A 208 62.62 -38.28 -20.09
C GLY A 208 61.66 -39.43 -20.46
N LYS A 209 62.20 -40.45 -21.14
CA LYS A 209 61.69 -41.81 -21.42
C LYS A 209 60.17 -42.09 -21.39
N LYS A 210 59.68 -42.43 -22.59
CA LYS A 210 58.45 -43.17 -22.92
C LYS A 210 58.23 -44.38 -22.01
N ASN A 211 57.11 -44.40 -21.27
CA ASN A 211 56.26 -45.57 -21.00
C ASN A 211 55.23 -45.23 -19.91
N ALA A 212 53.96 -44.98 -20.28
CA ALA A 212 52.79 -45.44 -19.53
C ALA A 212 51.50 -44.95 -20.20
N ARG A 213 50.49 -45.81 -20.11
CA ARG A 213 49.22 -45.78 -20.85
C ARG A 213 48.35 -44.57 -20.52
N HIS A 214 47.73 -44.05 -21.57
CA HIS A 214 46.55 -43.18 -21.53
C HIS A 214 45.44 -43.79 -20.67
N THR A 215 45.11 -43.16 -19.54
CA THR A 215 43.78 -43.21 -18.95
C THR A 215 43.22 -41.80 -18.99
N GLY A 216 42.42 -41.55 -20.03
CA GLY A 216 41.68 -40.30 -20.21
C GLY A 216 40.69 -40.10 -19.07
N SER A 217 40.98 -39.14 -18.20
CA SER A 217 40.01 -38.60 -17.26
C SER A 217 40.07 -37.08 -17.36
N SER A 218 39.34 -36.53 -18.33
CA SER A 218 39.06 -35.10 -18.38
C SER A 218 38.10 -34.78 -17.24
N GLY A 219 38.62 -34.68 -16.03
CA GLY A 219 37.88 -34.30 -14.84
C GLY A 219 37.41 -32.86 -14.95
N LYS A 220 36.26 -32.63 -15.59
CA LYS A 220 35.50 -31.38 -15.44
C LYS A 220 35.21 -31.24 -13.95
N LYS A 221 35.96 -30.37 -13.26
CA LYS A 221 35.67 -29.98 -11.88
C LYS A 221 34.22 -29.50 -11.84
N LYS A 222 33.34 -30.26 -11.20
CA LYS A 222 31.95 -29.86 -10.97
C LYS A 222 31.98 -28.62 -10.07
N VAL A 223 31.60 -27.47 -10.61
CA VAL A 223 31.36 -26.24 -9.84
C VAL A 223 30.40 -26.60 -8.70
N SER A 224 30.73 -26.18 -7.48
CA SER A 224 29.93 -26.57 -6.32
C SER A 224 28.51 -25.96 -6.42
N ARG A 225 27.48 -26.66 -5.92
CA ARG A 225 26.09 -26.14 -5.92
C ARG A 225 25.98 -24.78 -5.21
N LYS A 226 26.83 -24.54 -4.20
CA LYS A 226 26.90 -23.27 -3.45
C LYS A 226 27.38 -22.13 -4.36
N GLU A 227 28.47 -22.37 -5.09
CA GLU A 227 29.08 -21.40 -6.01
C GLU A 227 28.14 -21.08 -7.18
N LEU A 228 27.42 -22.07 -7.72
CA LEU A 228 26.39 -21.81 -8.75
C LEU A 228 25.23 -20.96 -8.22
N LYS A 229 24.80 -21.18 -6.96
CA LYS A 229 23.74 -20.36 -6.34
C LYS A 229 24.21 -18.92 -6.11
N GLU A 230 25.46 -18.75 -5.67
CA GLU A 230 26.08 -17.45 -5.47
C GLU A 230 26.26 -16.70 -6.80
N GLN A 231 26.73 -17.39 -7.84
CA GLN A 231 26.83 -16.85 -9.20
C GLN A 231 25.46 -16.39 -9.72
N ARG A 232 24.41 -17.21 -9.59
CA ARG A 232 23.05 -16.81 -9.99
C ARG A 232 22.51 -15.63 -9.17
N ALA A 233 22.85 -15.54 -7.90
CA ALA A 233 22.46 -14.40 -7.07
C ALA A 233 23.19 -13.13 -7.50
N ARG A 234 24.47 -13.22 -7.87
CA ARG A 234 25.25 -12.14 -8.47
C ARG A 234 24.70 -11.74 -9.83
N GLU A 235 24.40 -12.70 -10.71
CA GLU A 235 23.78 -12.45 -12.02
C GLU A 235 22.44 -11.72 -11.89
N ARG A 236 21.60 -12.08 -10.90
CA ARG A 236 20.35 -11.35 -10.61
C ARG A 236 20.61 -9.92 -10.13
N ARG A 237 21.61 -9.72 -9.25
CA ARG A 237 21.99 -8.36 -8.80
C ARG A 237 22.50 -7.50 -9.96
N ASN A 238 23.26 -8.11 -10.87
CA ASN A 238 23.83 -7.42 -12.03
C ASN A 238 22.78 -7.16 -13.11
N SER A 239 21.80 -8.05 -13.30
CA SER A 239 20.69 -7.81 -14.24
C SER A 239 19.73 -6.72 -13.79
N ASP A 240 19.62 -6.50 -12.47
CA ASP A 240 18.79 -5.43 -11.90
C ASP A 240 19.49 -4.06 -11.93
N ALA A 241 20.80 -4.02 -12.14
CA ALA A 241 21.59 -2.80 -12.25
C ALA A 241 21.48 -2.21 -13.65
N MET A 242 20.33 -1.61 -13.95
CA MET A 242 20.17 -0.83 -15.16
C MET A 242 20.99 0.47 -15.06
N PRO A 243 21.55 0.96 -16.20
CA PRO A 243 22.16 2.27 -16.23
C PRO A 243 21.14 3.32 -15.73
N PRO A 244 21.59 4.34 -14.97
CA PRO A 244 20.69 5.37 -14.48
C PRO A 244 20.00 6.09 -15.64
N TRP A 245 18.75 6.51 -15.43
CA TRP A 245 17.99 7.27 -16.42
C TRP A 245 18.70 8.57 -16.80
N SER A 246 18.48 9.05 -18.03
CA SER A 246 19.08 10.30 -18.52
C SER A 246 18.63 11.52 -17.73
N ASN A 247 17.42 11.47 -17.16
CA ASN A 247 16.91 12.49 -16.27
C ASN A 247 16.91 12.02 -14.82
N ILE A 248 17.64 12.76 -13.99
CA ILE A 248 17.83 12.52 -12.56
C ILE A 248 16.52 12.63 -11.77
N ASN A 249 15.51 13.35 -12.30
CA ASN A 249 14.31 13.75 -11.59
C ASN A 249 13.01 13.09 -12.10
N ASP A 250 13.06 12.15 -13.05
CA ASP A 250 11.88 11.54 -13.68
C ASP A 250 10.85 10.97 -12.68
N ASP A 251 11.32 10.27 -11.65
CA ASP A 251 10.41 9.62 -10.71
C ASP A 251 9.81 10.61 -9.69
N ILE A 252 10.44 11.77 -9.48
CA ILE A 252 9.96 12.81 -8.55
C ILE A 252 9.19 13.93 -9.24
N MET A 253 9.19 14.02 -10.57
CA MET A 253 8.38 14.97 -11.34
C MET A 253 7.07 14.37 -11.82
N CYS A 254 6.00 15.15 -11.85
CA CYS A 254 4.74 14.77 -12.50
C CYS A 254 4.78 15.16 -13.98
N GLU A 255 3.74 14.78 -14.72
CA GLU A 255 3.59 15.12 -16.13
C GLU A 255 3.44 16.63 -16.40
N HIS A 256 3.02 17.40 -15.39
CA HIS A 256 2.96 18.86 -15.44
C HIS A 256 4.34 19.53 -15.34
N GLY A 257 5.43 18.76 -15.18
CA GLY A 257 6.80 19.27 -15.02
C GLY A 257 7.15 19.75 -13.60
N ASP A 258 6.19 19.65 -12.68
CA ASP A 258 6.35 20.02 -11.28
C ASP A 258 6.75 18.83 -10.42
N LEU A 259 7.15 19.11 -9.19
CA LEU A 259 7.44 18.07 -8.20
C LEU A 259 6.16 17.31 -7.83
N LYS A 260 6.15 15.98 -8.00
CA LYS A 260 5.02 15.10 -7.64
C LYS A 260 4.55 15.38 -6.22
N HIS A 261 3.25 15.60 -6.04
CA HIS A 261 2.68 15.69 -4.72
C HIS A 261 2.92 14.38 -3.96
N CYS A 262 3.65 14.46 -2.85
CA CYS A 262 3.95 13.31 -2.01
C CYS A 262 3.49 13.68 -0.60
N SER A 263 2.73 12.80 0.05
CA SER A 263 2.40 12.98 1.47
C SER A 263 3.68 13.21 2.27
N GLY A 264 3.65 14.01 3.34
CA GLY A 264 4.87 14.47 4.02
C GLY A 264 5.88 13.36 4.39
N LYS A 265 5.39 12.16 4.74
CA LYS A 265 6.23 10.98 5.03
C LYS A 265 6.85 10.37 3.77
N SER A 266 6.11 10.28 2.66
CA SER A 266 6.60 9.72 1.39
C SER A 266 7.55 10.68 0.65
N ALA A 267 7.35 11.99 0.78
CA ALA A 267 8.19 13.01 0.13
C ALA A 267 9.66 12.90 0.54
N ARG A 268 9.94 12.83 1.86
CA ARG A 268 11.31 12.73 2.40
C ARG A 268 11.98 11.40 2.05
N ALA A 269 11.20 10.34 1.86
CA ALA A 269 11.71 9.02 1.49
C ALA A 269 12.22 8.99 0.03
N ARG A 270 11.63 9.81 -0.85
CA ARG A 270 11.90 9.79 -2.31
C ARG A 270 12.86 10.88 -2.78
N ARG A 271 12.99 11.99 -2.04
CA ARG A 271 13.81 13.16 -2.44
C ARG A 271 15.05 13.31 -1.57
N ARG A 272 16.17 13.66 -2.21
CA ARG A 272 17.45 14.04 -1.58
C ARG A 272 17.74 15.49 -1.92
N THR A 273 18.29 16.24 -0.98
CA THR A 273 18.79 17.60 -1.24
C THR A 273 20.25 17.56 -1.64
N MET A 274 20.63 18.41 -2.58
CA MET A 274 21.98 18.52 -3.13
C MET A 274 22.39 19.99 -3.23
N ASP A 275 23.65 20.30 -2.93
CA ASP A 275 24.14 21.68 -3.04
C ASP A 275 24.26 22.14 -4.51
N LYS A 276 24.31 23.46 -4.71
CA LYS A 276 24.38 24.06 -6.04
C LYS A 276 25.61 23.67 -6.85
N LYS A 277 26.76 23.43 -6.21
CA LYS A 277 27.99 23.04 -6.92
C LYS A 277 27.86 21.60 -7.42
N ALA A 278 27.42 20.69 -6.54
CA ALA A 278 27.13 19.30 -6.89
C ALA A 278 26.09 19.18 -8.02
N TRP A 279 24.98 19.95 -7.93
CA TRP A 279 23.96 19.98 -8.98
C TRP A 279 24.52 20.45 -10.32
N LYS A 280 25.32 21.53 -10.35
CA LYS A 280 25.94 22.01 -11.59
C LYS A 280 26.82 20.95 -12.26
N VAL A 281 27.55 20.16 -11.48
CA VAL A 281 28.37 19.06 -12.01
C VAL A 281 27.47 17.96 -12.60
N LEU A 282 26.42 17.54 -11.89
CA LEU A 282 25.48 16.55 -12.42
C LEU A 282 24.74 17.05 -13.66
N LYS A 283 24.37 18.34 -13.71
CA LYS A 283 23.68 18.93 -14.87
C LYS A 283 24.54 18.92 -16.14
N LYS A 284 25.88 19.00 -16.02
CA LYS A 284 26.79 18.80 -17.16
C LYS A 284 26.73 17.37 -17.70
N LEU A 285 26.65 16.37 -16.81
CA LEU A 285 26.60 14.95 -17.16
C LEU A 285 25.20 14.49 -17.63
N TYR A 286 24.15 15.12 -17.10
CA TYR A 286 22.74 14.79 -17.32
C TYR A 286 21.95 16.05 -17.73
N PRO A 287 22.17 16.56 -18.96
CA PRO A 287 21.63 17.83 -19.42
C PRO A 287 20.10 17.85 -19.49
N ASP A 288 19.44 16.70 -19.61
CA ASP A 288 17.97 16.60 -19.63
C ASP A 288 17.34 16.81 -18.25
N SER A 289 18.15 16.80 -17.18
CA SER A 289 17.64 16.86 -15.81
C SER A 289 17.11 18.25 -15.45
N VAL A 290 15.84 18.33 -15.04
CA VAL A 290 15.21 19.61 -14.68
C VAL A 290 15.72 20.10 -13.32
N GLN A 291 16.01 21.40 -13.21
CA GLN A 291 16.44 22.02 -11.96
C GLN A 291 15.23 22.28 -11.05
N ILE A 292 15.19 21.60 -9.90
CA ILE A 292 14.10 21.76 -8.92
C ILE A 292 14.70 22.32 -7.64
N GLU A 293 14.40 23.58 -7.33
CA GLU A 293 14.90 24.24 -6.11
C GLU A 293 14.26 23.64 -4.85
N ALA A 294 15.05 23.48 -3.79
CA ALA A 294 14.58 22.95 -2.51
C ALA A 294 13.98 24.02 -1.58
N GLY A 295 13.65 25.19 -2.14
CA GLY A 295 13.17 26.36 -1.43
C GLY A 295 11.89 26.14 -0.62
N VAL A 296 11.68 27.05 0.35
CA VAL A 296 10.48 27.08 1.19
C VAL A 296 9.30 27.48 0.31
N GLY A 297 8.32 26.58 0.16
CA GLY A 297 7.12 26.83 -0.64
C GLY A 297 6.91 25.90 -1.84
N VAL A 298 7.81 24.95 -2.12
CA VAL A 298 7.57 23.91 -3.14
C VAL A 298 6.57 22.89 -2.61
N SER A 299 5.30 23.26 -2.60
CA SER A 299 4.13 22.47 -2.19
C SER A 299 3.73 21.42 -3.24
N GLY A 300 4.69 20.90 -4.01
CA GLY A 300 4.40 20.00 -5.13
C GLY A 300 3.50 20.64 -6.19
N CYS A 301 3.13 19.84 -7.20
CA CYS A 301 2.27 20.28 -8.29
C CYS A 301 0.86 20.61 -7.78
N LEU A 302 0.42 21.86 -7.98
CA LEU A 302 -0.93 22.30 -7.61
C LEU A 302 -2.02 21.59 -8.43
N MET A 303 -1.74 21.27 -9.70
CA MET A 303 -2.67 20.53 -10.55
C MET A 303 -2.90 19.11 -10.01
N CYS A 304 -1.83 18.37 -9.71
CA CYS A 304 -1.97 17.04 -9.11
C CYS A 304 -2.64 17.08 -7.72
N ALA A 305 -2.41 18.14 -6.94
CA ALA A 305 -3.10 18.33 -5.66
C ALA A 305 -4.60 18.52 -5.87
N ALA A 306 -5.00 19.41 -6.78
CA ALA A 306 -6.40 19.65 -7.14
C ALA A 306 -7.08 18.40 -7.71
N GLU A 307 -6.41 17.65 -8.60
CA GLU A 307 -6.90 16.37 -9.12
C GLU A 307 -7.07 15.34 -8.01
N SER A 308 -6.11 15.23 -7.08
CA SER A 308 -6.23 14.30 -5.96
C SER A 308 -7.39 14.68 -5.03
N GLU A 309 -7.62 15.97 -4.78
CA GLU A 309 -8.74 16.44 -3.98
C GLU A 309 -10.08 16.23 -4.69
N ALA A 310 -10.15 16.51 -5.99
CA ALA A 310 -11.33 16.24 -6.82
C ALA A 310 -11.66 14.74 -6.86
N ALA A 311 -10.64 13.87 -7.00
CA ALA A 311 -10.82 12.42 -6.96
C ALA A 311 -11.34 11.93 -5.60
N LYS A 312 -10.78 12.46 -4.49
CA LYS A 312 -11.26 12.15 -3.14
C LYS A 312 -12.71 12.61 -2.92
N LYS A 313 -13.06 13.78 -3.43
CA LYS A 313 -14.42 14.30 -3.38
C LYS A 313 -15.37 13.43 -4.19
N ALA A 314 -15.02 13.09 -5.44
CA ALA A 314 -15.83 12.22 -6.28
C ALA A 314 -16.03 10.82 -5.65
N GLU A 315 -15.02 10.26 -4.99
CA GLU A 315 -15.15 9.00 -4.25
C GLU A 315 -16.08 9.14 -3.03
N ALA A 316 -15.98 10.26 -2.29
CA ALA A 316 -16.85 10.54 -1.17
C ALA A 316 -18.31 10.72 -1.62
N ASP A 317 -18.55 11.46 -2.69
CA ASP A 317 -19.87 11.68 -3.28
C ASP A 317 -20.45 10.34 -3.77
N LYS A 318 -19.67 9.51 -4.47
CA LYS A 318 -20.08 8.15 -4.87
C LYS A 318 -20.42 7.26 -3.67
N LYS A 319 -19.68 7.38 -2.56
CA LYS A 319 -19.95 6.63 -1.33
C LYS A 319 -21.23 7.11 -0.64
N GLU A 320 -21.52 8.41 -0.71
CA GLU A 320 -22.72 9.03 -0.17
C GLU A 320 -23.96 8.65 -1.00
N GLU A 321 -23.86 8.73 -2.33
CA GLU A 321 -24.88 8.25 -3.27
C GLU A 321 -25.17 6.76 -3.06
N ALA A 322 -24.15 5.90 -2.98
CA ALA A 322 -24.34 4.49 -2.68
C ALA A 322 -24.99 4.24 -1.30
N LYS A 323 -24.72 5.11 -0.31
CA LYS A 323 -25.38 5.05 1.01
C LYS A 323 -26.84 5.49 0.92
N ALA A 324 -27.17 6.50 0.12
CA ALA A 324 -28.53 6.93 -0.13
C ALA A 324 -29.33 5.86 -0.87
N GLU A 325 -28.73 5.26 -1.92
CA GLU A 325 -29.30 4.16 -2.70
C GLU A 325 -29.67 2.97 -1.82
N ARG A 326 -28.73 2.53 -0.97
CA ARG A 326 -28.98 1.44 -0.02
C ARG A 326 -30.14 1.75 0.91
N LYS A 327 -30.32 3.01 1.32
CA LYS A 327 -31.36 3.41 2.28
C LYS A 327 -32.74 3.66 1.65
N LYS A 328 -32.88 3.55 0.32
CA LYS A 328 -34.17 3.71 -0.37
C LYS A 328 -35.32 2.86 0.23
N PRO A 329 -35.11 1.59 0.66
CA PRO A 329 -36.16 0.80 1.32
C PRO A 329 -36.72 1.44 2.58
N LEU A 330 -35.92 2.20 3.30
CA LEU A 330 -36.31 2.85 4.55
C LEU A 330 -37.19 4.09 4.35
N VAL A 331 -37.51 4.47 3.10
CA VAL A 331 -38.54 5.48 2.81
C VAL A 331 -39.93 4.95 3.20
N CYS A 332 -40.17 3.64 3.07
CA CYS A 332 -41.40 3.01 3.54
C CYS A 332 -41.41 2.91 5.08
N PRO A 333 -42.43 3.43 5.78
CA PRO A 333 -42.52 3.35 7.24
C PRO A 333 -42.51 1.92 7.79
N LEU A 334 -43.15 0.97 7.11
CA LEU A 334 -43.20 -0.45 7.51
C LEU A 334 -41.80 -1.08 7.48
N VAL A 335 -41.08 -0.93 6.38
CA VAL A 335 -39.69 -1.40 6.23
C VAL A 335 -38.76 -0.71 7.22
N ARG A 336 -38.98 0.58 7.49
CA ARG A 336 -38.23 1.32 8.52
C ARG A 336 -38.51 0.77 9.92
N GLY A 337 -39.75 0.44 10.24
CA GLY A 337 -40.15 -0.19 11.51
C GLY A 337 -39.49 -1.55 11.70
N PHE A 338 -39.50 -2.39 10.67
CA PHE A 338 -38.78 -3.67 10.66
C PHE A 338 -37.25 -3.50 10.83
N TYR A 339 -36.66 -2.49 10.17
CA TYR A 339 -35.24 -2.17 10.31
C TYR A 339 -34.88 -1.71 11.73
N SER A 340 -35.69 -0.83 12.34
CA SER A 340 -35.42 -0.25 13.68
C SER A 340 -35.77 -1.18 14.85
N ARG A 341 -36.53 -2.25 14.61
CA ARG A 341 -36.96 -3.25 15.60
C ARG A 341 -35.81 -3.89 16.40
N GLY A 342 -34.60 -3.86 15.86
CA GLY A 342 -33.38 -4.31 16.55
C GLY A 342 -33.51 -5.76 17.02
N ASN A 343 -33.31 -5.98 18.32
CA ASN A 343 -33.21 -7.31 18.92
C ASN A 343 -34.54 -7.88 19.43
N LYS A 344 -35.69 -7.23 19.22
CA LYS A 344 -36.98 -7.77 19.70
C LYS A 344 -37.45 -8.96 18.85
N GLY A 345 -37.23 -8.89 17.54
CA GLY A 345 -37.61 -9.94 16.60
C GLY A 345 -39.10 -10.06 16.30
N TYR A 346 -39.97 -9.19 16.82
CA TYR A 346 -41.43 -9.18 16.54
C TYR A 346 -42.01 -7.75 16.48
N PRO A 347 -43.19 -7.53 15.86
CA PRO A 347 -43.79 -6.21 15.76
C PRO A 347 -44.32 -5.76 17.12
N VAL A 348 -43.77 -4.67 17.66
CA VAL A 348 -44.19 -4.16 18.98
C VAL A 348 -45.66 -3.75 18.98
N ALA A 349 -46.14 -3.19 17.88
CA ALA A 349 -47.55 -2.80 17.71
C ALA A 349 -48.51 -3.99 17.61
N SER A 350 -47.99 -5.21 17.46
CA SER A 350 -48.77 -6.44 17.39
C SER A 350 -48.74 -7.24 18.70
N ILE A 351 -48.15 -6.69 19.77
CA ILE A 351 -48.27 -7.26 21.11
C ILE A 351 -49.54 -6.72 21.74
N ASP A 352 -50.35 -7.63 22.26
CA ASP A 352 -51.54 -7.26 23.02
C ASP A 352 -51.15 -6.32 24.18
N PRO A 353 -51.74 -5.12 24.29
CA PRO A 353 -51.49 -4.18 25.38
C PRO A 353 -51.71 -4.79 26.77
N LEU A 354 -52.60 -5.78 26.91
CA LEU A 354 -52.81 -6.50 28.16
C LEU A 354 -51.60 -7.35 28.57
N HIS A 355 -50.67 -7.59 27.66
CA HIS A 355 -49.40 -8.27 27.90
C HIS A 355 -48.23 -7.30 28.14
N ASP A 356 -48.38 -6.00 27.83
CA ASP A 356 -47.37 -4.94 28.07
C ASP A 356 -47.64 -4.19 29.38
N VAL A 357 -48.20 -4.89 30.37
CA VAL A 357 -48.23 -4.36 31.73
C VAL A 357 -46.77 -4.34 32.18
N ASN A 358 -46.19 -3.15 32.14
CA ASN A 358 -44.89 -2.83 32.70
C ASN A 358 -45.02 -2.91 34.22
N ILE A 359 -45.08 -4.14 34.72
CA ILE A 359 -45.25 -4.46 36.13
C ILE A 359 -43.94 -4.08 36.81
N LYS A 360 -43.92 -2.86 37.35
CA LYS A 360 -42.82 -2.38 38.18
C LYS A 360 -42.78 -3.05 39.56
N ASP A 361 -43.84 -3.76 39.93
CA ASP A 361 -43.97 -4.53 41.17
C ASP A 361 -44.01 -6.03 40.86
N GLU A 362 -42.83 -6.67 40.81
CA GLU A 362 -42.68 -8.11 40.52
C GLU A 362 -43.54 -9.02 41.42
N ASP A 363 -43.90 -8.54 42.61
CA ASP A 363 -44.72 -9.28 43.59
C ASP A 363 -46.19 -9.45 43.17
N ASP A 364 -46.77 -8.51 42.40
CA ASP A 364 -48.17 -8.59 41.97
C ASP A 364 -48.33 -9.50 40.72
N PHE A 365 -47.27 -9.61 39.92
CA PHE A 365 -47.23 -10.51 38.76
C PHE A 365 -47.29 -11.98 39.17
N ILE A 366 -46.51 -12.37 40.18
CA ILE A 366 -46.47 -13.75 40.68
C ILE A 366 -47.81 -14.11 41.33
N SER A 367 -48.41 -13.18 42.07
CA SER A 367 -49.74 -13.38 42.68
C SER A 367 -50.85 -13.55 41.65
N THR A 368 -50.77 -12.84 40.52
CA THR A 368 -51.72 -12.95 39.41
C THR A 368 -51.52 -14.25 38.62
N MET A 369 -50.28 -14.66 38.33
CA MET A 369 -49.97 -15.95 37.68
C MET A 369 -50.36 -17.18 38.51
N LEU A 370 -50.30 -17.09 39.85
CA LEU A 370 -50.64 -18.21 40.73
C LEU A 370 -52.15 -18.35 41.02
N ARG A 371 -52.93 -17.26 40.94
CA ARG A 371 -54.35 -17.26 41.35
C ARG A 371 -55.31 -17.77 40.29
N GLU A 372 -54.97 -17.61 39.03
CA GLU A 372 -55.77 -18.10 37.92
C GLU A 372 -54.84 -18.95 37.07
N GLY A 373 -55.17 -20.22 36.83
CA GLY A 373 -54.46 -21.11 35.91
C GLY A 373 -54.59 -20.60 34.47
N THR A 374 -54.09 -19.38 34.24
CA THR A 374 -54.18 -18.58 33.05
C THR A 374 -53.36 -19.33 32.02
N HIS A 375 -54.10 -20.01 31.13
CA HIS A 375 -53.54 -20.61 29.95
C HIS A 375 -52.65 -19.57 29.28
N CYS A 376 -51.35 -19.86 29.18
CA CYS A 376 -50.40 -19.05 28.43
C CYS A 376 -51.02 -18.76 27.06
N GLN A 377 -51.38 -17.50 26.83
CA GLN A 377 -52.01 -17.09 25.57
C GLN A 377 -50.92 -16.58 24.63
N CYS A 378 -51.17 -16.69 23.33
CA CYS A 378 -50.29 -16.10 22.34
C CYS A 378 -50.17 -14.58 22.57
N PRO A 379 -48.96 -14.03 22.72
CA PRO A 379 -48.76 -12.61 22.99
C PRO A 379 -49.08 -11.70 21.79
N LEU A 380 -49.24 -12.28 20.58
CA LEU A 380 -49.56 -11.55 19.37
C LEU A 380 -51.07 -11.29 19.25
N GLU A 381 -51.43 -10.12 18.73
CA GLU A 381 -52.80 -9.79 18.33
C GLU A 381 -53.28 -10.68 17.16
N PRO A 382 -54.59 -10.89 16.99
CA PRO A 382 -55.14 -11.61 15.84
C PRO A 382 -54.70 -10.99 14.51
N GLY A 383 -54.16 -11.80 13.61
CA GLY A 383 -53.56 -11.31 12.36
C GLY A 383 -52.78 -12.37 11.61
N VAL A 384 -52.25 -11.99 10.43
CA VAL A 384 -51.39 -12.85 9.61
C VAL A 384 -49.94 -12.42 9.75
N TYR A 385 -49.09 -13.40 10.04
CA TYR A 385 -47.68 -13.19 10.33
C TYR A 385 -46.81 -14.13 9.49
N TRP A 386 -45.57 -13.70 9.29
CA TRP A 386 -44.52 -14.42 8.59
C TRP A 386 -43.29 -14.51 9.46
N THR A 387 -42.51 -15.57 9.32
CA THR A 387 -41.20 -15.68 9.96
C THR A 387 -40.07 -15.65 8.96
N LEU A 388 -39.02 -14.86 9.21
CA LEU A 388 -37.81 -14.81 8.40
C LEU A 388 -36.60 -15.30 9.20
N PRO A 389 -35.61 -15.96 8.57
CA PRO A 389 -34.35 -16.28 9.23
C PRO A 389 -33.65 -15.02 9.76
N ARG A 390 -33.25 -15.05 11.03
CA ARG A 390 -32.56 -13.94 11.70
C ARG A 390 -31.20 -13.66 11.08
N SER A 391 -30.53 -14.70 10.58
CA SER A 391 -29.30 -14.62 9.77
C SER A 391 -29.47 -13.64 8.61
N TRP A 392 -30.54 -13.80 7.84
CA TRP A 392 -30.92 -12.93 6.73
C TRP A 392 -31.21 -11.50 7.21
N CYS A 393 -32.03 -11.33 8.25
CA CYS A 393 -32.38 -10.02 8.81
C CYS A 393 -31.12 -9.25 9.28
N LYS A 394 -30.18 -9.92 9.96
CA LYS A 394 -28.88 -9.36 10.37
C LYS A 394 -28.07 -8.91 9.17
N ASN A 395 -27.95 -9.74 8.14
CA ASN A 395 -27.21 -9.43 6.91
C ASN A 395 -27.81 -8.24 6.17
N TRP A 396 -29.14 -8.19 6.04
CA TRP A 396 -29.84 -7.08 5.43
C TRP A 396 -29.65 -5.77 6.19
N ARG A 397 -29.82 -5.77 7.52
CA ARG A 397 -29.55 -4.58 8.35
C ARG A 397 -28.10 -4.13 8.28
N LYS A 398 -27.14 -5.08 8.28
CA LYS A 398 -25.71 -4.79 8.14
C LYS A 398 -25.42 -4.12 6.80
N TYR A 399 -25.92 -4.67 5.70
CA TYR A 399 -25.82 -4.09 4.37
C TYR A 399 -26.38 -2.66 4.33
N LEU A 400 -27.57 -2.42 4.88
CA LEU A 400 -28.19 -1.08 4.93
C LEU A 400 -27.38 -0.08 5.76
N LYS A 401 -26.80 -0.54 6.89
CA LYS A 401 -26.08 0.32 7.85
C LYS A 401 -24.68 0.69 7.37
N THR A 402 -23.88 -0.32 7.00
CA THR A 402 -22.45 -0.15 6.72
C THR A 402 -22.11 -0.26 5.24
N GLY A 403 -22.98 -0.88 4.43
CA GLY A 403 -22.65 -1.25 3.06
C GLY A 403 -21.66 -2.40 2.96
N GLU A 404 -21.42 -3.10 4.06
CA GLU A 404 -20.53 -4.26 4.09
C GLU A 404 -21.29 -5.51 3.62
N GLY A 405 -20.71 -6.25 2.69
CA GLY A 405 -21.34 -7.39 2.03
C GLY A 405 -22.14 -7.02 0.78
N ALA A 406 -22.62 -8.05 0.06
CA ALA A 406 -23.57 -7.86 -1.04
C ALA A 406 -24.98 -7.58 -0.50
N LEU A 407 -25.84 -7.00 -1.33
CA LEU A 407 -27.28 -6.98 -1.06
C LEU A 407 -27.71 -8.45 -0.87
N PRO A 408 -28.27 -8.84 0.29
CA PRO A 408 -28.68 -10.22 0.46
C PRO A 408 -29.70 -10.60 -0.62
N PRO A 409 -29.69 -11.86 -1.08
CA PRO A 409 -30.75 -12.34 -1.95
C PRO A 409 -32.11 -12.15 -1.24
N PRO A 410 -33.23 -12.17 -1.99
CA PRO A 410 -34.54 -12.22 -1.36
C PRO A 410 -34.58 -13.32 -0.28
N PRO A 411 -35.29 -13.10 0.84
CA PRO A 411 -35.34 -14.08 1.92
C PRO A 411 -35.79 -15.43 1.36
N ASP A 412 -35.02 -16.47 1.61
CA ASP A 412 -35.36 -17.83 1.23
C ASP A 412 -35.80 -18.58 2.49
N GLY A 413 -36.98 -19.18 2.43
CA GLY A 413 -37.50 -20.03 3.49
C GLY A 413 -36.76 -21.37 3.61
N SER A 414 -35.82 -21.67 2.70
CA SER A 414 -35.07 -22.94 2.65
C SER A 414 -34.35 -23.28 3.96
N GLU A 415 -33.78 -22.29 4.66
CA GLU A 415 -33.15 -22.53 5.98
C GLU A 415 -34.14 -23.14 6.97
N MET A 416 -35.43 -22.80 6.87
CA MET A 416 -36.50 -23.29 7.75
C MET A 416 -37.18 -24.56 7.24
N LEU A 417 -36.70 -25.21 6.17
CA LEU A 417 -37.28 -26.47 5.70
C LEU A 417 -36.58 -27.65 6.34
N CYS A 418 -37.36 -28.69 6.65
CA CYS A 418 -36.82 -29.99 7.02
C CYS A 418 -36.18 -30.65 5.80
N ASP A 419 -34.89 -30.96 5.88
CA ASP A 419 -34.16 -31.65 4.80
C ASP A 419 -34.81 -32.98 4.36
N ALA A 420 -35.46 -33.70 5.28
CA ALA A 420 -36.07 -35.01 5.01
C ALA A 420 -37.44 -34.88 4.32
N HIS A 421 -38.26 -33.91 4.73
CA HIS A 421 -39.67 -33.83 4.36
C HIS A 421 -40.02 -32.62 3.50
N ASN A 422 -39.09 -31.68 3.31
CA ASN A 422 -39.31 -30.38 2.67
C ASN A 422 -40.52 -29.61 3.26
N LEU A 423 -40.80 -29.85 4.54
CA LEU A 423 -41.85 -29.18 5.30
C LEU A 423 -41.23 -28.16 6.26
N PRO A 424 -41.92 -27.03 6.57
CA PRO A 424 -41.38 -26.03 7.48
C PRO A 424 -41.12 -26.57 8.88
N LEU A 425 -39.91 -26.37 9.41
CA LEU A 425 -39.58 -26.62 10.81
C LEU A 425 -39.88 -25.36 11.62
N VAL A 426 -40.77 -25.48 12.60
CA VAL A 426 -41.08 -24.40 13.55
C VAL A 426 -39.98 -24.38 14.60
N PRO A 427 -39.21 -23.28 14.73
CA PRO A 427 -38.17 -23.23 15.76
C PRO A 427 -38.75 -23.28 17.18
N PRO A 428 -38.12 -23.98 18.14
CA PRO A 428 -38.61 -24.10 19.51
C PRO A 428 -38.90 -22.76 20.20
N HIS A 429 -38.01 -21.77 20.04
CA HIS A 429 -38.21 -20.43 20.62
C HIS A 429 -39.45 -19.72 20.06
N LEU A 430 -39.77 -19.93 18.77
CA LEU A 430 -40.98 -19.39 18.16
C LEU A 430 -42.23 -20.08 18.72
N GLU A 431 -42.22 -21.42 18.83
CA GLU A 431 -43.34 -22.16 19.41
C GLU A 431 -43.59 -21.78 20.87
N ALA A 432 -42.53 -21.71 21.67
CA ALA A 432 -42.62 -21.30 23.07
C ALA A 432 -43.14 -19.87 23.21
N PHE A 433 -42.66 -18.92 22.39
CA PHE A 433 -43.21 -17.55 22.35
C PHE A 433 -44.70 -17.52 21.95
N LEU A 434 -45.08 -18.25 20.89
CA LEU A 434 -46.47 -18.28 20.42
C LEU A 434 -47.42 -18.99 21.40
N SER A 435 -46.89 -19.91 22.21
CA SER A 435 -47.64 -20.55 23.30
C SER A 435 -47.73 -19.69 24.57
N GLY A 436 -47.08 -18.53 24.62
CA GLY A 436 -47.04 -17.66 25.79
C GLY A 436 -46.11 -18.14 26.91
N GLU A 437 -45.24 -19.13 26.65
CA GLU A 437 -44.23 -19.60 27.62
C GLU A 437 -43.11 -18.57 27.82
N PHE A 438 -42.82 -17.76 26.79
CA PHE A 438 -41.89 -16.66 26.87
C PHE A 438 -42.55 -15.32 26.52
N SER A 439 -42.26 -14.29 27.30
CA SER A 439 -42.69 -12.91 27.03
C SER A 439 -41.91 -12.24 25.89
N THR A 440 -40.79 -12.84 25.47
CA THR A 440 -39.93 -12.34 24.40
C THR A 440 -39.56 -13.47 23.44
N LEU A 441 -39.49 -13.18 22.14
CA LEU A 441 -39.24 -14.18 21.11
C LEU A 441 -37.91 -14.93 21.28
N TYR A 442 -36.87 -14.26 21.78
CA TYR A 442 -35.55 -14.85 21.98
C TYR A 442 -35.32 -15.37 23.39
N GLY A 443 -36.37 -15.52 24.20
CA GLY A 443 -36.30 -16.17 25.50
C GLY A 443 -35.30 -15.52 26.45
N SER A 444 -35.74 -14.49 27.19
CA SER A 444 -35.40 -14.50 28.61
C SER A 444 -36.45 -15.41 29.26
N PRO A 445 -36.07 -16.54 29.89
CA PRO A 445 -37.03 -17.25 30.72
C PRO A 445 -37.61 -16.23 31.70
N VAL A 446 -38.94 -16.13 31.74
CA VAL A 446 -39.63 -15.43 32.82
C VAL A 446 -39.19 -16.17 34.05
N LEU A 447 -38.24 -15.61 34.81
CA LEU A 447 -37.54 -16.34 35.85
C LEU A 447 -38.56 -17.06 36.73
N ASN A 448 -38.38 -18.38 36.88
CA ASN A 448 -38.90 -19.10 38.03
C ASN A 448 -38.35 -18.37 39.26
N ALA A 449 -39.21 -17.62 39.93
CA ALA A 449 -38.90 -16.66 40.99
C ALA A 449 -38.43 -17.30 42.32
N SER A 450 -37.71 -18.43 42.27
CA SER A 450 -37.46 -19.26 43.45
C SER A 450 -36.06 -19.17 44.05
N THR A 451 -35.05 -18.52 43.43
CA THR A 451 -33.68 -18.65 43.97
C THR A 451 -32.66 -17.54 43.63
N ILE A 452 -33.04 -16.27 43.65
CA ILE A 452 -32.05 -15.19 43.61
C ILE A 452 -32.28 -14.26 44.79
N GLU A 453 -31.47 -14.42 45.84
CA GLU A 453 -31.29 -13.38 46.86
C GLU A 453 -30.66 -12.16 46.18
N VAL A 454 -31.46 -11.12 45.96
CA VAL A 454 -31.02 -9.87 45.36
C VAL A 454 -30.33 -9.02 46.43
N GLU A 455 -29.01 -8.93 46.37
CA GLU A 455 -28.25 -7.90 47.05
C GLU A 455 -28.57 -6.56 46.35
N SER A 456 -29.43 -5.78 47.00
CA SER A 456 -29.92 -4.46 46.58
C SER A 456 -28.77 -3.45 46.47
N VAL A 457 -28.27 -3.23 45.26
CA VAL A 457 -27.42 -2.06 44.95
C VAL A 457 -28.34 -0.88 44.65
N ALA A 458 -28.42 0.04 45.60
CA ALA A 458 -29.24 1.24 45.56
C ALA A 458 -29.17 1.99 44.22
N ARG A 459 -30.34 2.17 43.57
CA ARG A 459 -30.54 3.11 42.48
C ARG A 459 -30.24 4.53 42.97
N MET A 460 -29.12 5.11 42.52
CA MET A 460 -28.88 6.54 42.65
C MET A 460 -29.85 7.31 41.74
N PRO A 461 -30.46 8.42 42.22
CA PRO A 461 -31.41 9.20 41.43
C PRO A 461 -30.72 9.90 40.27
N THR A 462 -31.23 9.67 39.05
CA THR A 462 -30.93 10.48 37.86
C THR A 462 -31.53 11.87 38.04
N ALA A 463 -30.68 12.85 38.38
CA ALA A 463 -31.07 14.26 38.37
C ALA A 463 -31.17 14.80 36.93
N PRO A 464 -31.99 15.84 36.67
CA PRO A 464 -32.26 16.33 35.32
C PRO A 464 -31.01 16.96 34.69
N LEU A 465 -30.71 16.58 33.45
CA LEU A 465 -29.67 17.14 32.59
C LEU A 465 -30.07 18.55 32.09
N HIS A 466 -30.10 19.53 32.99
CA HIS A 466 -30.13 20.95 32.65
C HIS A 466 -29.28 21.73 33.65
N SER A 467 -27.96 21.58 33.57
CA SER A 467 -27.04 22.55 34.14
C SER A 467 -25.98 22.85 33.10
N SER A 468 -26.19 23.94 32.35
CA SER A 468 -25.14 24.58 31.58
C SER A 468 -24.14 25.10 32.61
N ALA A 469 -22.93 24.55 32.62
CA ALA A 469 -21.84 24.91 33.52
C ALA A 469 -21.42 26.37 33.31
N VAL A 470 -22.17 27.31 33.86
CA VAL A 470 -21.68 28.63 34.19
C VAL A 470 -20.85 28.40 35.44
N SER A 471 -19.51 28.52 35.36
CA SER A 471 -18.68 28.51 36.56
C SER A 471 -19.25 29.51 37.54
N ASP A 472 -19.75 29.02 38.66
CA ASP A 472 -20.57 29.78 39.59
C ASP A 472 -19.83 31.07 39.95
N ALA A 473 -20.46 32.23 39.71
CA ALA A 473 -19.80 33.53 39.91
C ALA A 473 -19.32 33.67 41.37
N GLU A 474 -20.01 32.99 42.29
CA GLU A 474 -19.65 32.85 43.71
C GLU A 474 -18.32 32.12 43.92
N THR A 475 -18.01 31.08 43.14
CA THR A 475 -16.74 30.34 43.23
C THR A 475 -15.57 31.24 42.83
N LEU A 476 -15.74 32.06 41.78
CA LEU A 476 -14.72 33.01 41.35
C LEU A 476 -14.54 34.16 42.35
N GLN A 477 -15.63 34.60 42.97
CA GLN A 477 -15.59 35.63 44.01
C GLN A 477 -14.91 35.10 45.29
N ALA A 478 -15.12 33.84 45.65
CA ALA A 478 -14.42 33.20 46.77
C ALA A 478 -12.91 33.08 46.53
N LEU A 479 -12.48 32.72 45.31
CA LEU A 479 -11.04 32.66 44.97
C LEU A 479 -10.38 34.04 45.03
N ARG A 480 -11.07 35.10 44.57
CA ARG A 480 -10.60 36.49 44.75
C ARG A 480 -10.53 36.89 46.22
N ALA A 481 -11.55 36.54 47.01
CA ALA A 481 -11.57 36.83 48.44
C ALA A 481 -10.46 36.09 49.21
N ALA A 482 -9.99 34.95 48.69
CA ALA A 482 -8.85 34.21 49.22
C ALA A 482 -7.48 34.83 48.86
N GLY A 483 -7.45 35.95 48.14
CA GLY A 483 -6.23 36.69 47.82
C GLY A 483 -5.46 36.18 46.60
N LEU A 484 -6.06 35.31 45.78
CA LEU A 484 -5.46 34.88 44.51
C LEU A 484 -5.43 36.03 43.51
N SER A 485 -4.32 36.15 42.78
CA SER A 485 -4.20 37.10 41.67
C SER A 485 -5.11 36.68 40.51
N GLU A 486 -5.53 37.64 39.67
CA GLU A 486 -6.39 37.34 38.50
C GLU A 486 -5.77 36.31 37.54
N VAL A 487 -4.44 36.25 37.45
CA VAL A 487 -3.73 35.25 36.64
C VAL A 487 -3.88 33.85 37.23
N GLU A 488 -3.80 33.71 38.55
CA GLU A 488 -3.99 32.44 39.26
C GLU A 488 -5.45 31.99 39.21
N VAL A 489 -6.40 32.92 39.37
CA VAL A 489 -7.85 32.64 39.20
C VAL A 489 -8.15 32.13 37.79
N HIS A 490 -7.54 32.72 36.76
CA HIS A 490 -7.70 32.25 35.38
C HIS A 490 -7.08 30.85 35.18
N SER A 491 -5.87 30.61 35.69
CA SER A 491 -5.21 29.30 35.62
C SER A 491 -6.06 28.21 36.30
N GLN A 492 -6.63 28.52 37.47
CA GLN A 492 -7.49 27.60 38.20
C GLN A 492 -8.82 27.33 37.46
N ARG A 493 -9.38 28.32 36.77
CA ARG A 493 -10.55 28.11 35.89
C ARG A 493 -10.23 27.13 34.75
N VAL A 494 -9.10 27.31 34.06
CA VAL A 494 -8.69 26.40 32.97
C VAL A 494 -8.49 24.97 33.51
N ALA A 495 -7.87 24.83 34.69
CA ALA A 495 -7.68 23.52 35.33
C ALA A 495 -9.02 22.85 35.70
N MET A 496 -10.00 23.60 36.21
CA MET A 496 -11.33 23.05 36.52
C MET A 496 -12.06 22.58 35.26
N VAL A 497 -11.99 23.34 34.16
CA VAL A 497 -12.60 22.95 32.88
C VAL A 497 -11.96 21.65 32.35
N GLN A 498 -10.62 21.54 32.42
CA GLN A 498 -9.93 20.32 32.01
C GLN A 498 -10.33 19.10 32.85
N LEU A 499 -10.46 19.25 34.17
CA LEU A 499 -10.92 18.18 35.07
C LEU A 499 -12.37 17.77 34.78
N GLU A 500 -13.24 18.72 34.45
CA GLU A 500 -14.62 18.42 34.07
C GLU A 500 -14.70 17.68 32.74
N GLU A 501 -13.94 18.11 31.73
CA GLU A 501 -13.81 17.39 30.45
C GLU A 501 -13.25 15.98 30.63
N GLU A 502 -12.27 15.79 31.52
CA GLU A 502 -11.72 14.47 31.87
C GLU A 502 -12.76 13.60 32.57
N ARG A 503 -13.53 14.15 33.51
CA ARG A 503 -14.60 13.44 34.20
C ARG A 503 -15.71 13.03 33.23
N GLN A 504 -16.09 13.92 32.31
CA GLN A 504 -17.06 13.62 31.25
C GLN A 504 -16.53 12.53 30.30
N ARG A 505 -15.27 12.61 29.88
CA ARG A 505 -14.60 11.56 29.08
C ARG A 505 -14.56 10.22 29.82
N ALA A 506 -14.25 10.21 31.12
CA ALA A 506 -14.23 8.99 31.92
C ALA A 506 -15.63 8.39 32.10
N HIS A 507 -16.66 9.23 32.29
CA HIS A 507 -18.05 8.79 32.37
C HIS A 507 -18.53 8.21 31.03
N ALA A 508 -18.25 8.88 29.92
CA ALA A 508 -18.54 8.39 28.57
C ALA A 508 -17.85 7.05 28.30
N ALA A 509 -16.57 6.91 28.66
CA ALA A 509 -15.84 5.66 28.51
C ALA A 509 -16.39 4.51 29.39
N ARG A 510 -16.84 4.81 30.62
CA ARG A 510 -17.48 3.81 31.49
C ARG A 510 -18.83 3.36 30.92
N PHE A 511 -19.61 4.30 30.41
CA PHE A 511 -20.89 4.01 29.76
C PHE A 511 -20.71 3.18 28.48
N GLU A 512 -19.71 3.51 27.64
CA GLU A 512 -19.34 2.72 26.47
C GLU A 512 -18.92 1.29 26.85
N ARG A 513 -18.10 1.11 27.90
CA ARG A 513 -17.73 -0.22 28.40
C ARG A 513 -18.93 -1.02 28.88
N GLN A 514 -19.86 -0.39 29.59
CA GLN A 514 -21.07 -1.06 30.08
C GLN A 514 -22.00 -1.47 28.93
N ILE A 515 -22.17 -0.59 27.93
CA ILE A 515 -22.91 -0.94 26.70
C ILE A 515 -22.22 -2.11 25.99
N SER A 516 -20.90 -2.05 25.82
CA SER A 516 -20.15 -3.10 25.14
C SER A 516 -20.23 -4.45 25.87
N SER A 517 -20.21 -4.46 27.21
CA SER A 517 -20.40 -5.68 28.02
C SER A 517 -21.80 -6.26 27.82
N ASN A 518 -22.84 -5.43 27.93
CA ASN A 518 -24.22 -5.87 27.69
C ASN A 518 -24.44 -6.36 26.26
N GLU A 519 -23.77 -5.76 25.28
CA GLU A 519 -23.79 -6.21 23.88
C GLU A 519 -23.07 -7.55 23.70
N GLN A 520 -21.96 -7.78 24.41
CA GLN A 520 -21.23 -9.06 24.40
C GLN A 520 -22.05 -10.19 25.01
N ASP A 521 -22.66 -9.97 26.19
CA ASP A 521 -23.51 -10.98 26.83
C ASP A 521 -24.70 -11.34 25.94
N ARG A 522 -25.35 -10.33 25.35
CA ARG A 522 -26.44 -10.55 24.39
C ARG A 522 -25.96 -11.24 23.12
N ALA A 523 -24.77 -10.92 22.62
CA ALA A 523 -24.20 -11.60 21.46
C ALA A 523 -23.96 -13.09 21.78
N ALA A 524 -23.43 -13.40 22.97
CA ALA A 524 -23.21 -14.77 23.42
C ALA A 524 -24.53 -15.56 23.56
N THR A 525 -25.57 -14.98 24.17
CA THR A 525 -26.90 -15.62 24.25
C THR A 525 -27.50 -15.83 22.86
N ASN A 526 -27.37 -14.85 21.97
CA ASN A 526 -27.87 -14.96 20.60
C ASN A 526 -27.12 -16.02 19.81
N GLU A 527 -25.81 -16.12 19.98
CA GLU A 527 -24.99 -17.15 19.35
C GLU A 527 -25.31 -18.54 19.89
N GLN A 528 -25.58 -18.66 21.19
CA GLN A 528 -26.05 -19.90 21.80
C GLN A 528 -27.42 -20.29 21.23
N LEU A 529 -28.36 -19.36 21.08
CA LEU A 529 -29.64 -19.62 20.41
C LEU A 529 -29.46 -20.01 18.94
N ASP A 530 -28.53 -19.38 18.22
CA ASP A 530 -28.19 -19.72 16.83
C ASP A 530 -27.52 -21.11 16.74
N ARG A 531 -26.88 -21.60 17.82
CA ARG A 531 -26.31 -22.98 17.91
C ARG A 531 -27.34 -24.03 18.33
N GLU A 532 -28.22 -23.71 19.27
CA GLU A 532 -29.21 -24.64 19.84
C GLU A 532 -30.45 -24.75 18.96
N ASN A 533 -30.93 -23.63 18.41
CA ASN A 533 -31.99 -23.61 17.41
C ASN A 533 -31.33 -23.58 16.03
N LYS A 534 -31.47 -24.67 15.26
CA LYS A 534 -30.94 -24.76 13.89
C LYS A 534 -31.25 -23.52 13.04
N VAL A 535 -32.39 -22.85 13.30
CA VAL A 535 -32.75 -21.56 12.72
C VAL A 535 -33.40 -20.67 13.79
N VAL A 536 -32.86 -19.47 13.97
CA VAL A 536 -33.51 -18.40 14.74
C VAL A 536 -34.31 -17.51 13.81
N VAL A 537 -35.51 -17.10 14.19
CA VAL A 537 -36.42 -16.35 13.30
C VAL A 537 -36.86 -15.00 13.86
N GLU A 538 -37.27 -14.12 12.96
CA GLU A 538 -37.97 -12.86 13.25
C GLU A 538 -39.39 -12.91 12.68
N ILE A 539 -40.37 -12.42 13.42
CA ILE A 539 -41.77 -12.31 13.04
C ILE A 539 -42.00 -10.97 12.34
N LEU A 540 -42.68 -10.99 11.20
CA LEU A 540 -43.11 -9.83 10.42
C LEU A 540 -44.63 -9.90 10.22
N THR A 541 -45.29 -8.75 10.12
CA THR A 541 -46.71 -8.70 9.70
C THR A 541 -46.83 -8.93 8.18
N ASP A 542 -48.02 -9.32 7.72
CA ASP A 542 -48.31 -9.45 6.28
C ASP A 542 -48.04 -8.14 5.51
N GLU A 543 -48.34 -6.98 6.13
CA GLU A 543 -48.06 -5.66 5.56
C GLU A 543 -46.55 -5.38 5.43
N GLU A 544 -45.75 -5.76 6.41
CA GLU A 544 -44.29 -5.60 6.37
C GLU A 544 -43.67 -6.47 5.27
N VAL A 545 -44.16 -7.70 5.09
CA VAL A 545 -43.73 -8.57 3.99
C VAL A 545 -44.12 -7.97 2.64
N GLY A 546 -45.37 -7.54 2.47
CA GLY A 546 -45.80 -6.88 1.23
C GLY A 546 -45.03 -5.58 0.93
N ALA A 547 -44.53 -4.89 1.96
CA ALA A 547 -43.65 -3.74 1.78
C ALA A 547 -42.21 -4.13 1.39
N LEU A 548 -41.69 -5.24 1.92
CA LEU A 548 -40.39 -5.80 1.54
C LEU A 548 -40.41 -6.34 0.10
N GLU A 549 -41.47 -7.04 -0.31
CA GLU A 549 -41.63 -7.62 -1.65
C GLU A 549 -41.46 -6.62 -2.79
N LYS A 550 -41.83 -5.35 -2.57
CA LYS A 550 -41.61 -4.26 -3.53
C LYS A 550 -40.14 -4.05 -3.90
N TRP A 551 -39.21 -4.49 -3.05
CA TRP A 551 -37.77 -4.43 -3.27
C TRP A 551 -37.19 -5.69 -3.92
N TRP A 552 -38.00 -6.74 -4.06
CA TRP A 552 -37.66 -7.99 -4.77
C TRP A 552 -38.79 -8.41 -5.72
N PRO A 553 -39.14 -7.57 -6.74
CA PRO A 553 -40.34 -7.73 -7.56
C PRO A 553 -40.35 -8.96 -8.49
N HIS A 554 -39.24 -9.70 -8.57
CA HIS A 554 -39.08 -10.82 -9.50
C HIS A 554 -39.03 -12.19 -8.80
N VAL A 555 -39.32 -12.24 -7.50
CA VAL A 555 -39.15 -13.46 -6.72
C VAL A 555 -40.50 -13.92 -6.18
N ASN A 556 -41.04 -14.97 -6.83
CA ASN A 556 -42.29 -15.66 -6.52
C ASN A 556 -42.10 -16.68 -5.38
N ILE A 557 -41.37 -16.32 -4.32
CA ILE A 557 -40.96 -17.28 -3.28
C ILE A 557 -41.69 -16.94 -1.98
N MET A 558 -42.19 -17.98 -1.31
CA MET A 558 -42.68 -17.92 0.05
C MET A 558 -41.50 -17.57 0.97
N TYR A 559 -41.40 -16.30 1.34
CA TYR A 559 -40.28 -15.74 2.11
C TYR A 559 -40.08 -16.39 3.49
N GLY A 560 -41.03 -17.20 3.96
CA GLY A 560 -40.87 -17.99 5.17
C GLY A 560 -42.14 -18.70 5.62
N ILE A 561 -42.21 -19.01 6.92
CA ILE A 561 -43.36 -19.71 7.49
C ILE A 561 -44.48 -18.71 7.73
N ARG A 562 -45.62 -18.91 7.07
CA ARG A 562 -46.82 -18.10 7.23
C ARG A 562 -47.77 -18.73 8.23
N PHE A 563 -48.25 -17.97 9.20
CA PHE A 563 -49.25 -18.40 10.17
C PHE A 563 -50.25 -17.27 10.45
N ALA A 564 -51.44 -17.64 10.93
CA ALA A 564 -52.43 -16.70 11.40
C ALA A 564 -52.69 -16.92 12.89
N VAL A 565 -52.78 -15.85 13.65
CA VAL A 565 -53.29 -15.85 15.01
C VAL A 565 -54.77 -15.52 14.89
N ILE A 566 -55.64 -16.42 15.35
CA ILE A 566 -57.09 -16.20 15.36
C ILE A 566 -57.60 -16.21 16.79
N GLU A 567 -58.60 -15.39 17.06
CA GLU A 567 -59.32 -15.42 18.32
C GLU A 567 -60.49 -16.39 18.21
N THR A 568 -60.58 -17.32 19.16
CA THR A 568 -61.71 -18.25 19.26
C THR A 568 -62.81 -17.66 20.13
N ASP A 569 -64.02 -18.20 20.05
CA ASP A 569 -65.18 -17.79 20.89
C ASP A 569 -64.89 -17.84 22.40
N SER A 570 -63.84 -18.57 22.82
CA SER A 570 -63.39 -18.68 24.20
C SER A 570 -62.39 -17.61 24.65
N ALA A 571 -62.20 -16.54 23.85
CA ALA A 571 -61.13 -15.54 24.01
C ALA A 571 -59.72 -16.15 24.08
N ARG A 572 -59.55 -17.40 23.57
CA ARG A 572 -58.24 -18.04 23.41
C ARG A 572 -57.75 -17.80 22.01
N ARG A 573 -56.46 -17.49 21.89
CA ARG A 573 -55.78 -17.35 20.61
C ARG A 573 -55.28 -18.71 20.12
N GLU A 574 -55.66 -19.07 18.90
CA GLU A 574 -55.22 -20.29 18.21
C GLU A 574 -54.28 -19.92 17.04
N ILE A 575 -53.24 -20.72 16.85
CA ILE A 575 -52.26 -20.54 15.76
C ILE A 575 -52.61 -21.45 14.59
N LEU A 576 -52.99 -20.85 13.47
CA LEU A 576 -53.25 -21.55 12.22
C LEU A 576 -52.06 -21.42 11.27
N TRP A 577 -51.29 -22.50 11.13
CA TRP A 577 -50.21 -22.58 10.15
C TRP A 577 -50.77 -22.71 8.73
N HIS A 578 -50.29 -21.88 7.79
CA HIS A 578 -50.73 -21.96 6.39
C HIS A 578 -50.17 -23.18 5.68
N THR A 579 -48.95 -23.56 6.00
CA THR A 579 -48.29 -24.79 5.57
C THR A 579 -48.10 -25.67 6.80
N PRO A 580 -48.50 -26.96 6.77
CA PRO A 580 -48.30 -27.85 7.91
C PRO A 580 -46.82 -27.94 8.30
N PRO A 581 -46.46 -27.74 9.59
CA PRO A 581 -45.07 -27.85 10.02
C PRO A 581 -44.63 -29.32 10.10
N CYS A 582 -43.33 -29.55 9.92
CA CYS A 582 -42.70 -30.85 10.03
C CYS A 582 -42.60 -31.30 11.49
N ARG A 583 -43.56 -32.11 11.96
CA ARG A 583 -43.57 -32.64 13.34
C ARG A 583 -42.67 -33.86 13.53
N GLU A 584 -42.40 -34.64 12.48
CA GLU A 584 -41.56 -35.85 12.56
C GLU A 584 -40.09 -35.55 12.86
N CYS A 585 -39.65 -34.32 12.59
CA CYS A 585 -38.29 -33.83 12.85
C CYS A 585 -38.29 -32.66 13.83
N ASP A 586 -39.41 -32.43 14.51
CA ASP A 586 -39.55 -31.35 15.49
C ASP A 586 -38.81 -31.73 16.78
N PRO A 587 -37.77 -30.98 17.18
CA PRO A 587 -37.03 -31.25 18.40
C PRO A 587 -37.86 -31.02 19.68
N SER A 588 -39.02 -30.39 19.61
CA SER A 588 -39.86 -30.07 20.78
C SER A 588 -40.50 -31.30 21.43
N SER A 589 -40.51 -32.48 20.78
CA SER A 589 -41.16 -33.72 21.26
C SER A 589 -42.67 -33.61 21.56
N ARG A 590 -43.34 -32.49 21.20
CA ARG A 590 -44.78 -32.23 21.45
C ARG A 590 -45.74 -32.88 20.45
N ALA A 591 -45.39 -34.06 19.94
CA ALA A 591 -46.08 -34.72 18.83
C ALA A 591 -47.55 -35.14 19.10
N ASP A 592 -48.06 -35.02 20.34
CA ASP A 592 -49.35 -35.60 20.76
C ASP A 592 -50.57 -34.66 20.71
N THR A 593 -50.43 -33.41 20.23
CA THR A 593 -51.61 -32.53 20.09
C THR A 593 -52.40 -32.84 18.81
N LYS A 594 -53.60 -33.42 18.98
CA LYS A 594 -54.54 -33.74 17.89
C LYS A 594 -54.92 -32.48 17.10
N PHE A 595 -54.32 -32.29 15.93
CA PHE A 595 -54.73 -31.24 15.01
C PHE A 595 -55.96 -31.66 14.21
N HIS A 596 -57.00 -30.82 14.20
CA HIS A 596 -58.10 -30.95 13.26
C HIS A 596 -57.65 -30.42 11.89
N MET A 597 -57.25 -31.33 11.00
CA MET A 597 -57.03 -31.02 9.59
C MET A 597 -58.38 -30.62 8.96
N ARG A 598 -58.71 -29.32 8.94
CA ARG A 598 -59.82 -28.82 8.12
C ARG A 598 -59.36 -28.86 6.66
N SER A 599 -59.68 -29.96 5.98
CA SER A 599 -59.43 -30.15 4.55
C SER A 599 -60.03 -28.99 3.75
N ARG A 600 -59.17 -28.19 3.10
CA ARG A 600 -59.55 -27.04 2.25
C ARG A 600 -60.07 -27.44 0.86
N LEU A 601 -60.51 -28.68 0.66
CA LEU A 601 -61.03 -29.15 -0.63
C LEU A 601 -62.50 -28.76 -0.89
N ALA A 602 -63.18 -28.03 0.01
CA ALA A 602 -64.61 -27.71 -0.11
C ALA A 602 -64.98 -26.23 -0.35
N GLN A 603 -64.04 -25.30 -0.51
CA GLN A 603 -64.35 -23.87 -0.75
C GLN A 603 -63.73 -23.29 -2.04
N ARG A 604 -63.86 -24.03 -3.14
CA ARG A 604 -63.93 -23.43 -4.49
C ARG A 604 -65.30 -23.72 -5.07
N GLY A 605 -66.31 -23.09 -4.48
CA GLY A 605 -67.59 -22.83 -5.13
C GLY A 605 -67.52 -21.45 -5.77
N PHE A 606 -67.88 -21.38 -7.04
CA PHE A 606 -68.05 -20.18 -7.86
C PHE A 606 -68.62 -18.97 -7.10
N HIS A 607 -67.92 -17.84 -7.14
CA HIS A 607 -68.43 -16.59 -7.71
C HIS A 607 -67.31 -15.62 -8.05
#